data_AF-A0A2V6VIH7-F1
#
_entry.id   AF-A0A2V6VIH7-F1
#
_cell.length_a   1.000
_cell.length_b   1.000
_cell.length_c   1.000
_cell.angle_alpha   90.00
_cell.angle_beta   90.00
_cell.angle_gamma   90.00
#
_symmetry.space_group_name_H-M   'P 1'
#
loop_
_entity.id
_entity.type
_entity.pdbx_description
1 polymer ?
#
loop_
_entity_poly.entity_id
_entity_poly.type
_entity_poly.pdbx_seq_one_letter_code
_entity_poly.pdbx_strand_id
1 'polypeptide(L)'
;MATEAHKHPNYMAIFWFLAILTVIEIALIYMPLAKFTIGVLLCALALGKAALVAMYFMHLRFETRTLGMIAIVPLLIATLLIFVLLPDGFAVMKRTVGVKPAATEPAKH
;
A
#
# COMPACT_ATOMS: atom_id res chain seq x y z
N MET A 1 -6.75 -30.45 -37.95
CA MET A 1 -7.11 -29.01 -38.03
C MET A 1 -8.03 -28.70 -36.87
N ALA A 2 -7.50 -28.08 -35.82
CA ALA A 2 -8.19 -27.27 -34.80
C ALA A 2 -7.17 -27.03 -33.68
N THR A 3 -6.31 -26.03 -33.86
CA THR A 3 -5.50 -25.49 -32.77
C THR A 3 -6.45 -24.73 -31.86
N GLU A 4 -6.89 -25.37 -30.78
CA GLU A 4 -7.60 -24.74 -29.68
C GLU A 4 -6.69 -23.61 -29.15
N ALA A 5 -6.99 -22.37 -29.52
CA ALA A 5 -6.33 -21.19 -29.01
C ALA A 5 -6.72 -21.06 -27.54
N HIS A 6 -5.98 -21.72 -26.65
CA HIS A 6 -6.13 -21.58 -25.21
C HIS A 6 -5.99 -20.09 -24.87
N LYS A 7 -7.13 -19.45 -24.58
CA LYS A 7 -7.22 -18.06 -24.14
C LYS A 7 -6.63 -17.99 -22.73
N HIS A 8 -5.30 -18.01 -22.65
CA HIS A 8 -4.59 -17.85 -21.39
C HIS A 8 -5.09 -16.56 -20.73
N PRO A 9 -5.49 -16.61 -19.43
CA PRO A 9 -5.74 -15.39 -18.69
C PRO A 9 -4.52 -14.50 -18.84
N ASN A 10 -4.73 -13.24 -19.24
CA ASN A 10 -3.61 -12.35 -19.55
C ASN A 10 -2.97 -11.84 -18.26
N TYR A 11 -2.27 -12.73 -17.54
CA TYR A 11 -1.54 -12.43 -16.30
C TYR A 11 -0.56 -11.28 -16.48
N MET A 12 -0.01 -11.12 -17.68
CA MET A 12 0.85 -9.99 -18.02
C MET A 12 0.10 -8.66 -17.99
N ALA A 13 -1.15 -8.61 -18.45
CA ALA A 13 -1.96 -7.39 -18.36
C ALA A 13 -2.22 -6.99 -16.89
N ILE A 14 -2.53 -7.95 -16.02
CA ILE A 14 -2.76 -7.66 -14.59
C ILE A 14 -1.45 -7.23 -13.91
N PHE A 15 -0.32 -7.87 -14.24
CA PHE A 15 0.99 -7.46 -13.76
C PHE A 15 1.27 -5.99 -14.12
N TRP A 16 1.06 -5.59 -15.37
CA TRP A 16 1.22 -4.20 -15.80
C TRP A 16 0.26 -3.26 -15.06
N PHE A 17 -0.98 -3.68 -14.81
CA PHE A 17 -1.92 -2.89 -14.03
C PHE A 17 -1.44 -2.66 -12.59
N LEU A 18 -0.96 -3.71 -11.92
CA LEU A 18 -0.39 -3.62 -10.58
C LEU A 18 0.86 -2.74 -10.57
N ALA A 19 1.74 -2.88 -11.57
CA ALA A 19 2.94 -2.05 -11.71
C ALA A 19 2.58 -0.57 -11.87
N ILE A 20 1.59 -0.23 -12.71
CA ILE A 20 1.11 1.14 -12.89
C ILE A 20 0.55 1.69 -11.57
N LEU A 21 -0.25 0.91 -10.83
CA LEU A 21 -0.75 1.33 -9.52
C LEU A 21 0.39 1.62 -8.54
N THR A 22 1.49 0.87 -8.56
CA THR A 22 2.68 1.13 -7.75
C THR A 22 3.40 2.41 -8.18
N VAL A 23 3.54 2.66 -9.48
CA VAL A 23 4.11 3.92 -9.98
C VAL A 23 3.27 5.12 -9.55
N ILE A 24 1.94 4.99 -9.56
CA ILE A 24 1.03 6.03 -9.07
C ILE A 24 1.25 6.28 -7.57
N GLU A 25 1.42 5.25 -6.74
CA GLU A 25 1.74 5.44 -5.32
C GLU A 25 3.03 6.24 -5.12
N ILE A 26 4.07 5.93 -5.89
CA ILE A 26 5.35 6.66 -5.85
C ILE A 26 5.11 8.12 -6.26
N ALA A 27 4.33 8.38 -7.32
CA ALA A 27 4.02 9.75 -7.71
C ALA A 27 3.24 10.52 -6.62
N LEU A 28 2.30 9.85 -5.94
CA LEU A 28 1.48 10.46 -4.88
C LEU A 28 2.29 10.86 -3.65
N ILE A 29 3.32 10.10 -3.27
CA ILE A 29 4.18 10.47 -2.12
C ILE A 29 5.04 11.71 -2.39
N TYR A 30 5.33 12.02 -3.66
CA TYR A 30 6.08 13.21 -4.05
C TYR A 30 5.19 14.44 -4.31
N MET A 31 3.86 14.26 -4.31
CA MET A 31 2.93 15.36 -4.51
C MET A 31 2.84 16.23 -3.25
N PRO A 32 2.73 17.58 -3.36
CA PRO A 32 2.60 18.47 -2.21
C PRO A 32 1.18 18.45 -1.61
N LEU A 33 0.68 17.27 -1.24
CA LEU A 33 -0.62 17.08 -0.58
C LEU A 33 -0.44 16.93 0.94
N ALA A 34 -1.54 17.10 1.68
CA ALA A 34 -1.54 16.80 3.10
C ALA A 34 -1.21 15.32 3.35
N LYS A 35 -0.33 15.06 4.33
CA LYS A 35 0.14 13.69 4.67
C LYS A 35 -1.01 12.72 4.94
N PHE A 36 -2.09 13.21 5.56
CA PHE A 36 -3.29 12.42 5.80
C PHE A 36 -3.98 12.00 4.49
N THR A 37 -4.14 12.93 3.55
CA THR A 37 -4.71 12.66 2.23
C THR A 37 -3.88 11.66 1.44
N ILE A 38 -2.55 11.81 1.45
CA ILE A 38 -1.63 10.84 0.83
C ILE A 38 -1.83 9.45 1.46
N GLY A 39 -1.85 9.36 2.79
CA GLY A 39 -2.08 8.10 3.50
C GLY A 39 -3.40 7.42 3.13
N VAL A 40 -4.51 8.17 3.08
CA VAL A 40 -5.81 7.63 2.66
C VAL A 40 -5.76 7.11 1.21
N LEU A 41 -5.10 7.84 0.32
CA LEU A 41 -5.03 7.49 -1.10
C LEU A 41 -4.14 6.25 -1.33
N LEU A 42 -3.02 6.15 -0.62
CA LEU A 42 -2.17 4.95 -0.62
C LEU A 42 -2.92 3.74 -0.07
N CYS A 43 -3.69 3.87 1.02
CA CYS A 43 -4.53 2.80 1.52
C CYS A 43 -5.57 2.33 0.49
N ALA A 44 -6.23 3.27 -0.20
CA ALA A 44 -7.18 2.95 -1.26
C ALA A 44 -6.52 2.20 -2.43
N LEU A 45 -5.31 2.63 -2.86
CA LEU A 45 -4.55 1.95 -3.91
C LEU A 45 -4.08 0.56 -3.49
N ALA A 46 -3.63 0.38 -2.25
CA ALA A 46 -3.26 -0.92 -1.69
C ALA A 46 -4.46 -1.89 -1.69
N LEU A 47 -5.64 -1.44 -1.26
CA LEU A 47 -6.88 -2.23 -1.30
C LEU A 47 -7.28 -2.57 -2.75
N GLY A 48 -7.12 -1.62 -3.69
CA GLY A 48 -7.37 -1.86 -5.11
C GLY A 48 -6.47 -2.96 -5.69
N LYS A 49 -5.17 -2.96 -5.33
CA LYS A 49 -4.25 -4.05 -5.71
C LYS A 49 -4.69 -5.38 -5.11
N ALA A 50 -5.05 -5.41 -3.83
CA ALA A 50 -5.53 -6.62 -3.16
C ALA A 50 -6.79 -7.19 -3.84
N ALA A 51 -7.73 -6.32 -4.25
CA ALA A 51 -8.92 -6.72 -4.97
C ALA A 51 -8.60 -7.27 -6.39
N LEU A 52 -7.69 -6.63 -7.12
CA LEU A 52 -7.18 -7.14 -8.41
C LEU A 52 -6.53 -8.51 -8.25
N VAL A 53 -5.70 -8.68 -7.23
CA VAL A 53 -5.06 -9.97 -6.91
C VAL A 53 -6.12 -11.02 -6.58
N ALA A 54 -7.11 -10.69 -5.75
CA ALA A 54 -8.20 -11.59 -5.38
C ALA A 54 -9.05 -12.01 -6.61
N MET A 55 -9.41 -11.07 -7.48
CA MET A 55 -10.24 -11.36 -8.65
C MET A 55 -9.49 -12.18 -9.72
N TYR A 56 -8.23 -11.86 -9.99
CA TYR A 56 -7.51 -12.41 -11.14
C TYR A 56 -6.52 -13.53 -10.80
N PHE A 57 -5.85 -13.45 -9.65
CA PHE A 57 -4.92 -14.49 -9.20
C PHE A 57 -5.57 -15.52 -8.25
N MET A 58 -6.67 -15.17 -7.57
CA MET A 58 -7.32 -16.05 -6.58
C MET A 58 -8.69 -16.61 -6.99
N HIS A 59 -8.97 -16.79 -8.29
CA HIS A 59 -10.23 -17.32 -8.86
C HIS A 59 -11.10 -18.09 -7.84
N LEU A 60 -12.09 -17.40 -7.28
CA LEU A 60 -12.68 -17.68 -5.97
C LEU A 60 -13.61 -18.90 -5.90
N ARG A 61 -13.46 -19.92 -6.75
CA ARG A 61 -14.53 -20.92 -6.93
C ARG A 61 -14.28 -22.34 -6.44
N PHE A 62 -13.05 -22.85 -6.27
CA PHE A 62 -12.90 -24.28 -5.89
C PHE A 62 -11.82 -24.67 -4.85
N GLU A 63 -10.88 -23.78 -4.45
CA GLU A 63 -9.82 -24.17 -3.49
C GLU A 63 -9.32 -23.00 -2.61
N THR A 64 -10.26 -22.32 -1.94
CA THR A 64 -10.11 -20.96 -1.40
C THR A 64 -9.35 -20.80 -0.08
N ARG A 65 -9.15 -21.88 0.71
CA ARG A 65 -8.60 -21.73 2.07
C ARG A 65 -7.11 -21.41 2.09
N THR A 66 -6.28 -22.13 1.34
CA THR A 66 -4.82 -21.97 1.42
C THR A 66 -4.34 -20.68 0.80
N LEU A 67 -4.86 -20.34 -0.38
CA LEU A 67 -4.53 -19.07 -1.04
C LEU A 67 -5.10 -17.88 -0.26
N GLY A 68 -6.33 -17.96 0.25
CA GLY A 68 -6.93 -16.93 1.11
C GLY A 68 -6.11 -16.66 2.37
N MET A 69 -5.60 -17.70 3.05
CA MET A 69 -4.71 -17.53 4.20
C MET A 69 -3.45 -16.74 3.84
N ILE A 70 -2.83 -17.01 2.68
CA ILE A 70 -1.62 -16.29 2.24
C ILE A 70 -1.90 -14.80 2.02
N ALA A 71 -3.10 -14.41 1.55
CA ALA A 71 -3.47 -12.99 1.44
C ALA A 71 -3.89 -12.35 2.78
N ILE A 72 -4.46 -13.14 3.69
CA ILE A 72 -4.86 -12.66 5.04
C ILE A 72 -3.63 -12.37 5.90
N VAL A 73 -2.57 -13.17 5.81
CA VAL A 73 -1.32 -12.96 6.59
C VAL A 73 -0.75 -11.54 6.45
N PRO A 74 -0.46 -11.01 5.24
CA PRO A 74 0.04 -9.65 5.09
C PRO A 74 -0.99 -8.60 5.53
N LEU A 75 -2.29 -8.87 5.40
CA LEU A 75 -3.34 -7.97 5.87
C LEU A 75 -3.39 -7.88 7.40
N LEU A 76 -3.23 -9.02 8.08
CA LEU A 76 -3.11 -9.09 9.54
C LEU A 76 -1.85 -8.38 10.02
N ILE A 77 -0.70 -8.63 9.37
CA ILE A 77 0.56 -7.96 9.69
C ILE A 77 0.42 -6.44 9.52
N ALA A 78 -0.17 -5.97 8.41
CA ALA A 78 -0.42 -4.55 8.18
C ALA A 78 -1.32 -3.93 9.27
N THR A 79 -2.37 -4.65 9.67
CA THR A 79 -3.28 -4.20 10.73
C THR A 79 -2.56 -4.11 12.07
N LEU A 80 -1.77 -5.14 12.43
CA LEU A 80 -0.95 -5.15 13.64
C LEU A 80 0.05 -3.99 13.64
N LEU A 81 0.73 -3.75 12.51
CA LEU A 81 1.66 -2.63 12.34
C LEU A 81 0.99 -1.29 12.60
N ILE A 82 -0.24 -1.07 12.12
CA ILE A 82 -0.99 0.15 12.40
C ILE A 82 -1.21 0.29 13.91
N PHE A 83 -1.65 -0.75 14.60
CA PHE A 83 -1.87 -0.69 16.05
C PHE A 83 -0.60 -0.42 16.86
N VAL A 84 0.54 -0.95 16.44
CA VAL A 84 1.83 -0.73 17.13
C VAL A 84 2.40 0.65 16.80
N LEU A 85 2.35 1.07 15.53
CA LEU A 85 3.00 2.30 15.07
C LEU A 85 2.18 3.56 15.39
N LEU A 86 0.86 3.45 15.46
CA LEU A 86 -0.02 4.58 15.74
C LEU A 86 0.29 5.26 17.09
N PRO A 87 0.40 4.57 18.25
CA PRO A 87 0.79 5.20 19.51
C PRO A 87 2.20 5.81 19.47
N ASP A 88 3.18 5.17 18.82
CA ASP A 88 4.51 5.74 18.60
C ASP A 88 4.46 7.01 17.75
N GLY A 89 3.68 7.02 16.67
CA GLY A 89 3.46 8.19 15.83
C GLY A 89 2.82 9.36 16.60
N PHE A 90 1.84 9.07 17.45
CA PHE A 90 1.24 10.07 18.34
C PHE A 90 2.23 10.57 19.41
N ALA A 91 3.07 9.69 19.96
CA ALA A 91 4.10 10.06 20.92
C ALA A 91 5.18 10.95 20.28
N VAL A 92 5.62 10.61 19.07
CA VAL A 92 6.55 11.42 18.27
C VAL A 92 5.93 12.78 17.93
N MET A 93 4.68 12.82 17.46
CA MET A 93 3.97 14.07 17.18
C MET A 93 3.93 14.99 18.41
N LYS A 94 3.57 14.46 19.58
CA LYS A 94 3.60 15.22 20.85
C LYS A 94 4.99 15.75 21.18
N ARG A 95 6.06 14.98 20.95
CA ARG A 95 7.44 15.43 21.17
C ARG A 95 7.88 16.50 20.17
N THR A 96 7.48 16.40 18.89
CA THR A 96 7.84 17.40 17.87
C THR A 96 7.11 18.74 18.04
N VAL A 97 5.90 18.75 18.62
CA VAL A 97 5.20 19.99 18.98
C VAL A 97 5.90 20.74 20.12
N GLY A 98 6.57 20.02 21.03
CA GLY A 98 7.33 20.59 22.14
C GLY A 98 8.74 21.09 21.80
N VAL A 99 9.30 20.65 20.66
CA VAL A 99 10.64 21.07 20.19
C VAL A 99 10.45 22.15 19.11
N LYS A 100 10.17 23.38 19.54
CA LYS A 100 10.35 24.56 18.68
C LYS A 100 11.87 24.72 18.43
N PRO A 101 12.33 24.92 17.17
CA PRO A 101 13.74 24.84 16.85
C PRO A 101 14.49 26.02 17.47
N ALA A 102 15.22 25.79 18.56
CA ALA A 102 16.26 26.66 19.08
C ALA A 102 17.55 26.52 18.25
N ALA A 103 17.43 26.52 16.92
CA ALA A 103 18.54 26.34 15.98
C ALA A 103 18.55 27.43 14.90
N THR A 104 18.31 28.67 15.32
CA THR A 104 18.57 29.85 14.50
C THR A 104 19.07 30.99 15.39
N GLU A 105 20.13 30.73 16.16
CA GLU A 105 21.01 31.82 16.58
C GLU A 105 22.11 31.93 15.51
N PRO A 106 22.26 33.09 14.86
CA PRO A 106 23.40 33.31 13.99
C PRO A 106 24.65 33.30 14.88
N ALA A 107 25.59 32.43 14.57
CA ALA A 107 26.92 32.45 15.19
C ALA A 107 27.53 33.84 14.93
N LYS A 108 27.51 34.70 15.94
CA LYS A 108 28.34 35.90 16.00
C LYS A 108 29.80 35.46 16.02
N HIS A 109 30.51 35.70 14.94
CA HIS A 109 31.90 36.14 14.95
C HIS A 109 32.08 37.18 13.85
#